data_AF-I0IJ24-F1
#
_entry.id   AF-I0IJ24-F1
#
_cell.length_a   1.000
_cell.length_b   1.000
_cell.length_c   1.000
_cell.angle_alpha   90.00
_cell.angle_beta   90.00
_cell.angle_gamma   90.00
#
_symmetry.space_group_name_H-M   'P 1'
#
loop_
_entity.id
_entity.type
_entity.pdbx_description
1 polymer ?
#
loop_
_entity_poly.entity_id
_entity_poly.type
_entity_poly.pdbx_seq_one_letter_code
_entity_poly.pdbx_strand_id
1 'polypeptide(L)'
;MTLGDLAADGAGAVLGAFWAAWAIPRALALLPAAGPRAAPAAPAGSSAASPPAPARPRPPGLFRSASLVSALTTLSRVTGLARDAVLAGLFGAGLLLDAFFVAFMVPNLFRRLFGEGALTAAFLPRYRRLLDADPDAAGRYASAVIREAAAWLVGAVLIAEAGLLAALALGLGGEKATLGLTLTATMLPYAPLVCGTALLGAIGHARDRFGPAASAPVLLNLGMIAAAAGAALATGDGRTRVAVVAVSVVVLGVLQLLMVRRGVGPVRPQPAPGTPPAGEAASLPLAATRRAMVPMILGLGVFQVNTLLDGLIAFTLSAPADAPDAVFRLLGFEAAYPIRTGGVTTLTLAQRLYQFPLGVFGIAIATVIFPRLAAAAAGPGDAFARVLRRGLLLSLGIGLPATVGLLAVRLPLARAVFERGSFDAADAAAVARILTGYASAVWAYMLIHLWTRAFYAQDDARTPLRVAVVAVVLNLALNLTLVWPLGAAGMAWATAASATGQALVLGWILRRRRLLAALSAERPALGEPSPRRFAAGTATGTLAMGLTLAAIDAASSAETLNATGLLALLVLLVVAGVAVYGTVLLAVLRPARAAV
;
A
#
# COMPACT_ATOMS: atom_id res chain seq x y z
N MET A 1 17.11 -16.28 -24.05
CA MET A 1 17.21 -15.97 -22.61
C MET A 1 16.28 -16.93 -21.88
N THR A 2 16.80 -17.83 -21.05
CA THR A 2 16.01 -18.93 -20.48
C THR A 2 15.32 -18.52 -19.18
N LEU A 3 14.24 -19.21 -18.80
CA LEU A 3 13.55 -19.05 -17.51
C LEU A 3 14.48 -19.23 -16.30
N GLY A 4 15.59 -19.97 -16.46
CA GLY A 4 16.64 -20.14 -15.45
C GLY A 4 17.41 -18.84 -15.21
N ASP A 5 17.79 -18.13 -16.26
CA ASP A 5 18.50 -16.83 -16.15
C ASP A 5 17.61 -15.74 -15.51
N LEU A 6 16.29 -15.82 -15.71
CA LEU A 6 15.30 -14.90 -15.15
C LEU A 6 14.97 -15.14 -13.67
N ALA A 7 15.22 -16.36 -13.17
CA ALA A 7 14.95 -16.76 -11.78
C ALA A 7 16.24 -16.85 -10.93
N ALA A 8 17.40 -16.98 -11.57
CA ALA A 8 18.71 -17.14 -10.91
C ALA A 8 19.40 -15.82 -10.55
N ASP A 9 18.91 -14.67 -11.02
CA ASP A 9 19.45 -13.38 -10.57
C ASP A 9 19.07 -13.16 -9.10
N GLY A 10 20.11 -13.08 -8.25
CA GLY A 10 20.06 -13.06 -6.79
C GLY A 10 19.22 -11.95 -6.12
N ALA A 11 18.41 -11.19 -6.86
CA ALA A 11 17.49 -10.18 -6.36
C ALA A 11 16.50 -10.73 -5.30
N GLY A 12 15.99 -11.95 -5.49
CA GLY A 12 15.11 -12.60 -4.51
C GLY A 12 15.82 -12.98 -3.21
N ALA A 13 17.06 -13.48 -3.31
CA ALA A 13 17.91 -13.82 -2.17
C ALA A 13 18.45 -12.57 -1.46
N VAL A 14 18.71 -11.49 -2.20
CA VAL A 14 19.18 -10.19 -1.69
C VAL A 14 18.08 -9.43 -0.97
N LEU A 15 16.86 -9.43 -1.52
CA LEU A 15 15.70 -8.96 -0.76
C LEU A 15 15.48 -9.87 0.46
N GLY A 16 15.54 -11.20 0.31
CA GLY A 16 15.45 -12.14 1.43
C GLY A 16 16.46 -11.88 2.55
N ALA A 17 17.73 -11.61 2.22
CA ALA A 17 18.83 -11.33 3.14
C ALA A 17 18.74 -9.92 3.74
N PHE A 18 18.42 -8.90 2.92
CA PHE A 18 18.03 -7.55 3.36
C PHE A 18 16.93 -7.64 4.43
N TRP A 19 15.89 -8.43 4.17
CA TRP A 19 14.74 -8.56 5.08
C TRP A 19 15.02 -9.45 6.28
N ALA A 20 15.87 -10.46 6.16
CA ALA A 20 16.34 -11.26 7.29
C ALA A 20 17.16 -10.42 8.29
N ALA A 21 17.98 -9.49 7.78
CA ALA A 21 18.73 -8.54 8.61
C ALA A 21 17.82 -7.50 9.31
N TRP A 22 16.69 -7.15 8.69
CA TRP A 22 15.65 -6.26 9.25
C TRP A 22 14.48 -7.01 9.92
N ALA A 23 14.55 -8.33 10.03
CA ALA A 23 13.43 -9.15 10.46
C ALA A 23 13.03 -8.81 11.91
N ILE A 24 11.71 -8.77 12.09
CA ILE A 24 10.96 -8.09 13.13
C ILE A 24 11.02 -8.64 14.59
N PRO A 25 11.67 -9.77 14.99
CA PRO A 25 11.48 -10.28 16.35
C PRO A 25 12.06 -9.40 17.48
N ARG A 26 13.21 -8.75 17.30
CA ARG A 26 13.90 -8.07 18.42
C ARG A 26 13.37 -6.67 18.76
N ALA A 27 12.91 -5.90 17.77
CA ALA A 27 12.31 -4.59 18.02
C ALA A 27 10.92 -4.69 18.70
N LEU A 28 10.15 -5.74 18.38
CA LEU A 28 8.90 -6.05 19.08
C LEU A 28 9.13 -6.60 20.49
N ALA A 29 10.26 -7.24 20.76
CA ALA A 29 10.64 -7.71 22.09
C ALA A 29 10.94 -6.58 23.09
N LEU A 30 11.17 -5.35 22.59
CA LEU A 30 11.27 -4.14 23.43
C LEU A 30 9.90 -3.60 23.87
N LEU A 31 8.79 -4.15 23.38
CA LEU A 31 7.47 -3.88 23.90
C LEU A 31 7.23 -4.84 25.09
N PRO A 32 6.92 -4.34 26.30
CA PRO A 32 6.57 -5.23 27.40
C PRO A 32 5.40 -6.12 27.00
N ALA A 33 5.49 -7.40 27.40
CA ALA A 33 4.47 -8.41 27.20
C ALA A 33 3.11 -7.86 27.65
N ALA A 34 2.05 -8.22 26.90
CA ALA A 34 0.69 -7.81 27.23
C ALA A 34 0.38 -8.20 28.68
N GLY A 35 0.25 -7.21 29.57
CA GLY A 35 -0.33 -7.43 30.88
C GLY A 35 -1.74 -8.02 30.72
N PRO A 36 -2.17 -8.89 31.64
CA PRO A 36 -3.51 -9.48 31.58
C PRO A 36 -4.56 -8.37 31.45
N ARG A 37 -5.47 -8.53 30.48
CA ARG A 37 -6.64 -7.66 30.33
C ARG A 37 -7.36 -7.60 31.67
N ALA A 38 -7.41 -6.43 32.30
CA ALA A 38 -8.37 -6.19 33.37
C ALA A 38 -9.77 -6.40 32.79
N ALA A 39 -10.56 -7.28 33.42
CA ALA A 39 -11.96 -7.46 33.07
C ALA A 39 -12.67 -6.10 33.19
N PRO A 40 -13.61 -5.76 32.28
CA PRO A 40 -14.42 -4.56 32.45
C PRO A 40 -15.16 -4.64 33.79
N ALA A 41 -15.04 -3.59 34.60
CA ALA A 41 -15.81 -3.45 35.83
C ALA A 41 -17.30 -3.48 35.47
N ALA A 42 -18.04 -4.42 36.05
CA ALA A 42 -19.48 -4.52 35.88
C ALA A 42 -20.16 -3.24 36.42
N PRO A 43 -21.16 -2.69 35.73
CA PRO A 43 -21.97 -1.62 36.29
C PRO A 43 -22.71 -2.15 37.53
N ALA A 44 -22.66 -1.40 38.63
CA ALA A 44 -23.44 -1.67 39.82
C ALA A 44 -24.92 -1.41 39.53
N GLY A 45 -25.69 -2.48 39.38
CA GLY A 45 -27.14 -2.44 39.19
C GLY A 45 -27.68 -3.83 38.85
N SER A 46 -28.30 -4.49 39.82
CA SER A 46 -28.83 -5.86 39.71
C SER A 46 -29.98 -6.00 38.70
N SER A 47 -29.95 -7.03 37.87
CA SER A 47 -31.13 -7.83 37.53
C SER A 47 -30.70 -9.20 36.96
N ALA A 48 -31.19 -10.27 37.61
CA ALA A 48 -31.24 -11.67 37.20
C ALA A 48 -30.08 -12.24 36.34
N ALA A 49 -29.15 -12.96 36.99
CA ALA A 49 -28.06 -13.68 36.34
C ALA A 49 -28.58 -14.87 35.53
N SER A 50 -28.48 -14.80 34.20
CA SER A 50 -28.47 -15.98 33.33
C SER A 50 -27.19 -16.78 33.58
N PRO A 51 -27.20 -18.13 33.48
CA PRO A 51 -26.00 -18.93 33.71
C PRO A 51 -24.86 -18.48 32.77
N PRO A 52 -23.60 -18.44 33.26
CA PRO A 52 -22.47 -18.03 32.44
C PRO A 52 -22.36 -18.98 31.25
N ALA A 53 -22.42 -18.42 30.04
CA ALA A 53 -22.17 -19.17 28.82
C ALA A 53 -20.81 -19.89 28.94
N PRO A 54 -20.71 -21.17 28.56
CA PRO A 54 -19.47 -21.93 28.70
C PRO A 54 -18.34 -21.18 28.01
N ALA A 55 -17.24 -20.99 28.73
CA ALA A 55 -16.05 -20.32 28.22
C ALA A 55 -15.61 -20.99 26.92
N ARG A 56 -15.71 -20.28 25.80
CA ARG A 56 -15.28 -20.80 24.50
C ARG A 56 -13.81 -21.22 24.60
N PRO A 57 -13.44 -22.45 24.19
CA PRO A 57 -12.04 -22.85 24.12
C PRO A 57 -11.28 -21.86 23.23
N ARG A 58 -10.09 -21.40 23.67
CA ARG A 58 -9.23 -20.52 22.86
C ARG A 58 -8.87 -21.26 21.56
N PRO A 59 -9.15 -20.72 20.37
CA PRO A 59 -8.86 -21.43 19.13
C PRO A 59 -7.35 -21.58 18.95
N PRO A 60 -6.82 -22.82 18.84
CA PRO A 60 -5.45 -23.04 18.42
C PRO A 60 -5.37 -22.77 16.91
N GLY A 61 -5.13 -21.52 16.50
CA GLY A 61 -5.08 -21.19 15.07
C GLY A 61 -4.93 -19.72 14.66
N LEU A 62 -5.18 -18.76 15.57
CA LEU A 62 -5.10 -17.34 15.24
C LEU A 62 -3.68 -16.90 14.84
N PHE A 63 -2.66 -17.37 15.58
CA PHE A 63 -1.26 -17.04 15.30
C PHE A 63 -0.79 -17.65 13.97
N ARG A 64 -1.17 -18.89 13.68
CA ARG A 64 -0.86 -19.58 12.41
C ARG A 64 -1.55 -18.92 11.21
N SER A 65 -2.78 -18.44 11.39
CA SER A 65 -3.53 -17.75 10.34
C SER A 65 -2.99 -16.35 10.06
N ALA A 66 -2.65 -15.60 11.11
CA ALA A 66 -2.03 -14.28 11.00
C ALA A 66 -0.64 -14.36 10.36
N SER A 67 0.18 -15.36 10.74
CA SER A 67 1.50 -15.57 10.14
C SER A 67 1.40 -15.97 8.67
N LEU A 68 0.44 -16.84 8.29
CA LEU A 68 0.18 -17.19 6.90
C LEU A 68 -0.20 -15.98 6.06
N VAL A 69 -1.13 -15.14 6.53
CA VAL A 69 -1.55 -13.92 5.80
C VAL A 69 -0.39 -12.94 5.64
N SER A 70 0.42 -12.75 6.69
CA SER A 70 1.61 -11.90 6.63
C SER A 70 2.64 -12.43 5.62
N ALA A 71 2.90 -13.74 5.63
CA ALA A 71 3.81 -14.39 4.69
C ALA A 71 3.32 -14.26 3.23
N LEU A 72 2.05 -14.54 2.96
CA LEU A 72 1.45 -14.40 1.63
C LEU A 72 1.41 -12.94 1.16
N THR A 73 1.17 -11.99 2.06
CA THR A 73 1.22 -10.55 1.74
C THR A 73 2.63 -10.12 1.37
N THR A 74 3.64 -10.62 2.09
CA THR A 74 5.05 -10.33 1.81
C THR A 74 5.47 -10.94 0.47
N LEU A 75 5.08 -12.20 0.23
CA LEU A 75 5.29 -12.87 -1.05
C LEU A 75 4.62 -12.12 -2.20
N SER A 76 3.41 -11.60 -2.01
CA SER A 76 2.74 -10.76 -3.01
C SER A 76 3.51 -9.47 -3.33
N ARG A 77 4.09 -8.81 -2.32
CA ARG A 77 4.90 -7.61 -2.53
C ARG A 77 6.18 -7.93 -3.30
N VAL A 78 6.86 -9.02 -2.94
CA VAL A 78 8.09 -9.47 -3.63
C VAL A 78 7.78 -9.88 -5.07
N THR A 79 6.77 -10.71 -5.30
CA THR A 79 6.36 -11.10 -6.66
C THR A 79 5.84 -9.92 -7.48
N GLY A 80 5.22 -8.92 -6.84
CA GLY A 80 4.79 -7.69 -7.50
C GLY A 80 5.97 -6.84 -7.97
N LEU A 81 7.02 -6.72 -7.14
CA LEU A 81 8.26 -6.06 -7.52
C LEU A 81 8.97 -6.83 -8.64
N ALA A 82 9.02 -8.17 -8.55
CA ALA A 82 9.59 -9.01 -9.59
C ALA A 82 8.83 -8.87 -10.91
N ARG A 83 7.48 -8.80 -10.87
CA ARG A 83 6.67 -8.51 -12.07
C ARG A 83 7.03 -7.17 -12.67
N ASP A 84 7.07 -6.12 -11.86
CA ASP A 84 7.37 -4.77 -12.34
C ASP A 84 8.80 -4.72 -12.92
N ALA A 85 9.76 -5.41 -12.33
CA ALA A 85 11.10 -5.59 -12.88
C ALA A 85 11.09 -6.33 -14.22
N VAL A 86 10.40 -7.47 -14.32
CA VAL A 86 10.26 -8.26 -15.57
C VAL A 86 9.69 -7.40 -16.69
N LEU A 87 8.59 -6.68 -16.43
CA LEU A 87 7.97 -5.79 -17.40
C LEU A 87 8.89 -4.63 -17.78
N ALA A 88 9.55 -4.00 -16.81
CA ALA A 88 10.54 -2.96 -17.06
C ALA A 88 11.62 -3.46 -18.00
N GLY A 89 12.23 -4.61 -17.74
CA GLY A 89 13.29 -5.12 -18.62
C GLY A 89 12.81 -5.64 -19.98
N LEU A 90 11.51 -5.97 -20.13
CA LEU A 90 10.95 -6.38 -21.42
C LEU A 90 10.58 -5.18 -22.32
N PHE A 91 10.13 -4.09 -21.72
CA PHE A 91 9.58 -2.94 -22.45
C PHE A 91 10.41 -1.65 -22.36
N GLY A 92 11.36 -1.57 -21.42
CA GLY A 92 12.08 -0.33 -21.07
C GLY A 92 11.17 0.73 -20.45
N ALA A 93 11.71 1.89 -20.08
CA ALA A 93 10.88 3.06 -19.77
C ALA A 93 10.40 3.73 -21.07
N GLY A 94 9.37 3.14 -21.68
CA GLY A 94 8.81 3.60 -22.95
C GLY A 94 7.29 3.77 -22.92
N LEU A 95 6.73 4.22 -24.05
CA LEU A 95 5.30 4.46 -24.23
C LEU A 95 4.44 3.21 -23.91
N LEU A 96 4.91 2.02 -24.29
CA LEU A 96 4.17 0.77 -24.08
C LEU A 96 3.94 0.52 -22.58
N LEU A 97 4.99 0.65 -21.77
CA LEU A 97 4.90 0.38 -20.33
C LEU A 97 4.22 1.53 -19.59
N ASP A 98 4.40 2.78 -20.03
CA ASP A 98 3.66 3.94 -19.52
C ASP A 98 2.14 3.75 -19.70
N ALA A 99 1.71 3.42 -20.92
CA ALA A 99 0.31 3.17 -21.25
C ALA A 99 -0.24 1.97 -20.47
N PHE A 100 0.54 0.89 -20.35
CA PHE A 100 0.16 -0.27 -19.55
C PHE A 100 -0.06 0.07 -18.09
N PHE A 101 0.88 0.78 -17.44
CA PHE A 101 0.73 1.13 -16.03
C PHE A 101 -0.46 2.03 -15.80
N VAL A 102 -0.68 3.05 -16.64
CA VAL A 102 -1.85 3.94 -16.53
C VAL A 102 -3.15 3.17 -16.69
N ALA A 103 -3.24 2.33 -17.72
CA ALA A 103 -4.41 1.51 -17.95
C ALA A 103 -4.68 0.54 -16.79
N PHE A 104 -3.63 -0.07 -16.22
CA PHE A 104 -3.76 -1.00 -15.10
C PHE A 104 -4.12 -0.31 -13.76
N MET A 105 -3.91 1.01 -13.62
CA MET A 105 -4.36 1.73 -12.42
C MET A 105 -5.89 1.75 -12.32
N VAL A 106 -6.61 1.83 -13.45
CA VAL A 106 -8.08 2.00 -13.45
C VAL A 106 -8.77 0.79 -12.80
N PRO A 107 -8.54 -0.47 -13.22
CA PRO A 107 -9.12 -1.62 -12.50
C PRO A 107 -8.65 -1.73 -11.05
N ASN A 108 -7.40 -1.37 -10.76
CA ASN A 108 -6.87 -1.38 -9.40
C ASN A 108 -7.53 -0.35 -8.49
N LEU A 109 -7.97 0.79 -9.01
CA LEU A 109 -8.78 1.76 -8.29
C LEU A 109 -10.07 1.11 -7.81
N PHE A 110 -10.80 0.42 -8.70
CA PHE A 110 -12.02 -0.30 -8.34
C PHE A 110 -11.76 -1.36 -7.25
N ARG A 111 -10.69 -2.15 -7.39
CA ARG A 111 -10.29 -3.14 -6.37
C ARG A 111 -10.13 -2.52 -4.99
N ARG A 112 -9.42 -1.39 -4.89
CA ARG A 112 -9.10 -0.74 -3.61
C ARG A 112 -10.31 0.00 -3.02
N LEU A 113 -11.11 0.65 -3.86
CA LEU A 113 -12.32 1.37 -3.44
C LEU A 113 -13.42 0.43 -2.98
N PHE A 114 -13.78 -0.51 -3.85
CA PHE A 114 -14.96 -1.35 -3.66
C PHE A 114 -14.58 -2.67 -3.01
N GLY A 115 -13.63 -3.42 -3.58
CA GLY A 115 -13.26 -4.76 -3.13
C GLY A 115 -12.68 -4.80 -1.71
N GLU A 116 -11.50 -4.23 -1.52
CA GLU A 116 -10.79 -4.20 -0.21
C GLU A 116 -11.38 -3.16 0.75
N GLY A 117 -12.02 -2.13 0.20
CA GLY A 117 -12.52 -0.98 0.93
C GLY A 117 -13.95 -1.13 1.41
N ALA A 118 -14.84 -0.37 0.77
CA ALA A 118 -16.18 -0.09 1.28
C ALA A 118 -17.08 -1.33 1.35
N LEU A 119 -17.03 -2.22 0.35
CA LEU A 119 -17.88 -3.41 0.34
C LEU A 119 -17.51 -4.34 1.50
N THR A 120 -16.23 -4.70 1.62
CA THR A 120 -15.78 -5.63 2.66
C THR A 120 -16.04 -5.10 4.07
N ALA A 121 -15.77 -3.82 4.32
CA ALA A 121 -15.97 -3.21 5.63
C ALA A 121 -17.45 -3.07 6.03
N ALA A 122 -18.35 -2.78 5.08
CA ALA A 122 -19.79 -2.72 5.34
C ALA A 122 -20.44 -4.11 5.43
N PHE A 123 -19.95 -5.08 4.65
CA PHE A 123 -20.49 -6.43 4.55
C PHE A 123 -20.11 -7.31 5.74
N LEU A 124 -18.83 -7.34 6.11
CA LEU A 124 -18.25 -8.37 6.98
C LEU A 124 -18.87 -8.45 8.38
N PRO A 125 -19.07 -7.34 9.14
CA PRO A 125 -19.62 -7.42 10.50
C PRO A 125 -21.04 -7.99 10.53
N ARG A 126 -21.86 -7.61 9.54
CA ARG A 126 -23.24 -8.11 9.41
C ARG A 126 -23.27 -9.56 8.99
N TYR A 127 -22.45 -9.94 8.00
CA TYR A 127 -22.35 -11.33 7.57
C TYR A 127 -21.90 -12.24 8.71
N ARG A 128 -20.93 -11.83 9.53
CA ARG A 128 -20.47 -12.64 10.69
C ARG A 128 -21.58 -12.83 11.74
N ARG A 129 -22.33 -11.77 12.08
CA ARG A 129 -23.49 -11.89 13.00
C ARG A 129 -24.55 -12.85 12.47
N LEU A 130 -24.86 -12.79 11.17
CA LEU A 130 -25.79 -13.73 10.55
C LEU A 130 -25.22 -15.14 10.53
N LEU A 131 -23.93 -15.31 10.23
CA LEU A 131 -23.27 -16.61 10.20
C LEU A 131 -23.32 -17.32 11.56
N ASP A 132 -23.20 -16.57 12.65
CA ASP A 132 -23.28 -17.09 14.02
C ASP A 132 -24.73 -17.39 14.47
N ALA A 133 -25.74 -16.73 13.87
CA ALA A 133 -27.15 -16.85 14.25
C ALA A 133 -27.95 -17.82 13.35
N ASP A 134 -27.91 -17.61 12.04
CA ASP A 134 -28.55 -18.42 11.00
C ASP A 134 -27.63 -18.49 9.76
N PRO A 135 -26.88 -19.58 9.59
CA PRO A 135 -25.99 -19.79 8.45
C PRO A 135 -26.68 -19.70 7.08
N ASP A 136 -27.97 -20.06 6.99
CA ASP A 136 -28.72 -20.00 5.74
C ASP A 136 -29.16 -18.56 5.44
N ALA A 137 -29.57 -17.77 6.45
CA ALA A 137 -29.75 -16.32 6.28
C ALA A 137 -28.45 -15.61 5.90
N ALA A 138 -27.30 -16.03 6.44
CA ALA A 138 -26.00 -15.52 6.04
C ALA A 138 -25.72 -15.81 4.56
N GLY A 139 -26.05 -17.02 4.08
CA GLY A 139 -25.94 -17.42 2.68
C GLY A 139 -26.82 -16.58 1.74
N ARG A 140 -28.08 -16.31 2.13
CA ARG A 140 -28.99 -15.42 1.39
C ARG A 140 -28.45 -13.99 1.32
N TYR A 141 -27.99 -13.46 2.45
CA TYR A 141 -27.43 -12.12 2.53
C TYR A 141 -26.17 -11.98 1.68
N ALA A 142 -25.23 -12.94 1.76
CA ALA A 142 -24.03 -12.96 0.92
C ALA A 142 -24.37 -13.02 -0.57
N SER A 143 -25.30 -13.89 -0.97
CA SER A 143 -25.72 -14.03 -2.36
C SER A 143 -26.42 -12.77 -2.89
N ALA A 144 -27.23 -12.10 -2.06
CA ALA A 144 -27.86 -10.83 -2.41
C ALA A 144 -26.81 -9.72 -2.60
N VAL A 145 -25.87 -9.56 -1.66
CA VAL A 145 -24.80 -8.56 -1.74
C VAL A 145 -23.88 -8.80 -2.94
N ILE A 146 -23.49 -10.06 -3.20
CA ILE A 146 -22.65 -10.40 -4.35
C ILE A 146 -23.37 -10.09 -5.66
N ARG A 147 -24.64 -10.49 -5.82
CA ARG A 147 -25.41 -10.22 -7.04
C ARG A 147 -25.58 -8.73 -7.27
N GLU A 148 -25.91 -7.99 -6.23
CA GLU A 148 -26.07 -6.55 -6.30
C GLU A 148 -24.75 -5.86 -6.66
N ALA A 149 -23.67 -6.14 -5.93
CA ALA A 149 -22.36 -5.57 -6.20
C ALA A 149 -21.87 -5.92 -7.62
N ALA A 150 -22.09 -7.16 -8.06
CA ALA A 150 -21.77 -7.57 -9.43
C ALA A 150 -22.58 -6.80 -10.47
N ALA A 151 -23.89 -6.63 -10.28
CA ALA A 151 -24.75 -5.87 -11.19
C ALA A 151 -24.30 -4.40 -11.31
N TRP A 152 -24.02 -3.74 -10.17
CA TRP A 152 -23.51 -2.36 -10.16
C TRP A 152 -22.14 -2.23 -10.82
N LEU A 153 -21.20 -3.12 -10.50
CA LEU A 153 -19.84 -3.06 -11.04
C LEU A 153 -19.80 -3.38 -12.53
N VAL A 154 -20.54 -4.40 -12.98
CA VAL A 154 -20.67 -4.73 -14.40
C VAL A 154 -21.34 -3.58 -15.15
N GLY A 155 -22.43 -3.01 -14.62
CA GLY A 155 -23.07 -1.84 -15.23
C GLY A 155 -22.13 -0.64 -15.35
N ALA A 156 -21.38 -0.32 -14.30
CA ALA A 156 -20.38 0.75 -14.32
C ALA A 156 -19.25 0.48 -15.33
N VAL A 157 -18.80 -0.77 -15.45
CA VAL A 157 -17.79 -1.17 -16.44
C VAL A 157 -18.34 -1.06 -17.85
N LEU A 158 -19.55 -1.52 -18.13
CA LEU A 158 -20.16 -1.42 -19.46
C LEU A 158 -20.32 0.05 -19.90
N ILE A 159 -20.72 0.94 -18.99
CA ILE A 159 -20.81 2.38 -19.26
C ILE A 159 -19.42 2.96 -19.56
N ALA A 160 -18.41 2.60 -18.76
CA ALA A 160 -17.04 3.07 -18.96
C ALA A 160 -16.43 2.52 -20.26
N GLU A 161 -16.65 1.24 -20.59
CA GLU A 161 -16.26 0.63 -21.88
C GLU A 161 -16.91 1.35 -23.05
N ALA A 162 -18.21 1.61 -22.99
CA ALA A 162 -18.91 2.35 -24.04
C ALA A 162 -18.30 3.74 -24.25
N GLY A 163 -17.93 4.44 -23.16
CA GLY A 163 -17.23 5.71 -23.22
C GLY A 163 -15.82 5.61 -23.82
N LEU A 164 -15.05 4.57 -23.46
CA LEU A 164 -13.72 4.32 -24.01
C LEU A 164 -13.77 3.99 -25.51
N LEU A 165 -14.70 3.13 -25.92
CA LEU A 165 -14.93 2.77 -27.31
C LEU A 165 -15.41 3.97 -28.13
N ALA A 166 -16.29 4.81 -27.58
CA ALA A 166 -16.70 6.05 -28.22
C ALA A 166 -15.50 7.01 -28.39
N ALA A 167 -14.64 7.15 -27.37
CA ALA A 167 -13.44 7.98 -27.47
C ALA A 167 -12.46 7.48 -28.55
N LEU A 168 -12.29 6.16 -28.66
CA LEU A 168 -11.50 5.51 -29.70
C LEU A 168 -12.10 5.73 -31.10
N ALA A 169 -13.42 5.55 -31.24
CA ALA A 169 -14.13 5.72 -32.51
C ALA A 169 -14.10 7.18 -33.01
N LEU A 170 -14.12 8.14 -32.08
CA LEU A 170 -13.98 9.57 -32.38
C LEU A 170 -12.53 9.98 -32.67
N GLY A 171 -11.56 9.07 -32.54
CA GLY A 171 -10.14 9.38 -32.73
C GLY A 171 -9.63 10.41 -31.73
N LEU A 172 -10.12 10.40 -30.48
CA LEU A 172 -9.72 11.37 -29.48
C LEU A 172 -8.26 11.16 -29.05
N GLY A 173 -7.39 12.07 -29.51
CA GLY A 173 -5.97 12.11 -29.15
C GLY A 173 -5.06 11.37 -30.12
N GLY A 174 -3.73 11.50 -29.91
CA GLY A 174 -2.72 10.85 -30.75
C GLY A 174 -2.52 9.36 -30.47
N GLU A 175 -1.48 8.77 -31.06
CA GLU A 175 -1.12 7.34 -30.90
C GLU A 175 -1.04 6.92 -29.43
N LYS A 176 -0.40 7.76 -28.60
CA LYS A 176 -0.27 7.55 -27.16
C LYS A 176 -1.61 7.41 -26.45
N ALA A 177 -2.57 8.30 -26.76
CA ALA A 177 -3.91 8.24 -26.16
C ALA A 177 -4.64 6.98 -26.63
N THR A 178 -4.57 6.67 -27.93
CA THR A 178 -5.19 5.48 -28.53
C THR A 178 -4.68 4.20 -27.86
N LEU A 179 -3.37 4.06 -27.65
CA LEU A 179 -2.80 2.91 -26.94
C LEU A 179 -3.29 2.83 -25.49
N GLY A 180 -3.25 3.95 -24.76
CA GLY A 180 -3.71 4.01 -23.37
C GLY A 180 -5.19 3.64 -23.22
N LEU A 181 -6.05 4.16 -24.10
CA LEU A 181 -7.47 3.83 -24.14
C LEU A 181 -7.72 2.36 -24.47
N THR A 182 -7.01 1.82 -25.47
CA THR A 182 -7.13 0.41 -25.89
C THR A 182 -6.73 -0.54 -24.76
N LEU A 183 -5.60 -0.29 -24.10
CA LEU A 183 -5.16 -1.10 -22.96
C LEU A 183 -6.10 -0.96 -21.76
N THR A 184 -6.68 0.22 -21.55
CA THR A 184 -7.66 0.44 -20.48
C THR A 184 -8.93 -0.37 -20.73
N ALA A 185 -9.51 -0.28 -21.93
CA ALA A 185 -10.66 -1.09 -22.35
C ALA A 185 -10.34 -2.59 -22.24
N THR A 186 -9.14 -3.02 -22.64
CA THR A 186 -8.75 -4.43 -22.53
C THR A 186 -8.72 -4.94 -21.08
N MET A 187 -8.26 -4.11 -20.13
CA MET A 187 -8.10 -4.52 -18.73
C MET A 187 -9.30 -4.19 -17.84
N LEU A 188 -10.20 -3.30 -18.24
CA LEU A 188 -11.32 -2.86 -17.41
C LEU A 188 -12.28 -4.00 -16.97
N PRO A 189 -12.53 -5.06 -17.76
CA PRO A 189 -13.32 -6.22 -17.34
C PRO A 189 -12.73 -6.97 -16.13
N TYR A 190 -11.47 -6.72 -15.77
CA TYR A 190 -10.86 -7.22 -14.54
C TYR A 190 -11.47 -6.61 -13.26
N ALA A 191 -11.98 -5.37 -13.31
CA ALA A 191 -12.54 -4.67 -12.15
C ALA A 191 -13.66 -5.44 -11.39
N PRO A 192 -14.71 -5.97 -12.06
CA PRO A 192 -15.75 -6.75 -11.38
C PRO A 192 -15.22 -8.09 -10.86
N LEU A 193 -14.30 -8.72 -11.59
CA LEU A 193 -13.69 -10.01 -11.20
C LEU A 193 -12.90 -9.87 -9.89
N VAL A 194 -12.09 -8.83 -9.77
CA VAL A 194 -11.26 -8.63 -8.58
C VAL A 194 -12.06 -8.14 -7.38
N CYS A 195 -13.09 -7.32 -7.60
CA CYS A 195 -14.02 -6.95 -6.53
C CYS A 195 -14.83 -8.16 -6.03
N GLY A 196 -15.27 -9.04 -6.94
CA GLY A 196 -15.90 -10.31 -6.59
C GLY A 196 -14.96 -11.23 -5.80
N THR A 197 -13.69 -11.29 -6.20
CA THR A 197 -12.64 -12.03 -5.48
C THR A 197 -12.48 -11.50 -4.04
N ALA A 198 -12.48 -10.18 -3.85
CA ALA A 198 -12.38 -9.57 -2.52
C ALA A 198 -13.62 -9.85 -1.65
N LEU A 199 -14.84 -9.78 -2.22
CA LEU A 199 -16.08 -10.13 -1.52
C LEU A 199 -16.10 -11.60 -1.07
N LEU A 200 -15.70 -12.53 -1.95
CA LEU A 200 -15.53 -13.93 -1.58
C LEU A 200 -14.44 -14.10 -0.51
N GLY A 201 -13.36 -13.33 -0.60
CA GLY A 201 -12.33 -13.27 0.42
C GLY A 201 -12.87 -12.85 1.79
N ALA A 202 -13.74 -11.84 1.84
CA ALA A 202 -14.41 -11.42 3.07
C ALA A 202 -15.27 -12.54 3.68
N ILE A 203 -15.98 -13.31 2.84
CA ILE A 203 -16.70 -14.51 3.28
C ILE A 203 -15.73 -15.56 3.84
N GLY A 204 -14.60 -15.77 3.17
CA GLY A 204 -13.52 -16.64 3.63
C GLY A 204 -12.99 -16.23 5.00
N HIS A 205 -12.71 -14.95 5.21
CA HIS A 205 -12.27 -14.39 6.49
C HIS A 205 -13.28 -14.60 7.60
N ALA A 206 -14.58 -14.41 7.31
CA ALA A 206 -15.64 -14.71 8.27
C ALA A 206 -15.74 -16.20 8.63
N ARG A 207 -15.20 -17.10 7.81
CA ARG A 207 -15.16 -18.56 8.04
C ARG A 207 -13.76 -19.06 8.43
N ASP A 208 -12.89 -18.16 8.88
CA ASP A 208 -11.51 -18.46 9.28
C ASP A 208 -10.62 -19.08 8.17
N ARG A 209 -10.98 -18.85 6.89
CA ARG A 209 -10.22 -19.27 5.71
C ARG A 209 -9.53 -18.08 5.04
N PHE A 210 -8.33 -17.75 5.52
CA PHE A 210 -7.61 -16.54 5.08
C PHE A 210 -6.71 -16.76 3.86
N GLY A 211 -6.18 -17.98 3.67
CA GLY A 211 -5.17 -18.31 2.66
C GLY A 211 -5.57 -17.98 1.21
N PRO A 212 -6.73 -18.46 0.70
CA PRO A 212 -7.11 -18.26 -0.70
C PRO A 212 -7.18 -16.79 -1.11
N ALA A 213 -7.76 -15.93 -0.27
CA ALA A 213 -7.85 -14.50 -0.55
C ALA A 213 -6.47 -13.83 -0.51
N ALA A 214 -5.62 -14.21 0.47
CA ALA A 214 -4.28 -13.66 0.62
C ALA A 214 -3.30 -14.10 -0.49
N SER A 215 -3.53 -15.25 -1.14
CA SER A 215 -2.70 -15.73 -2.26
C SER A 215 -3.14 -15.20 -3.63
N ALA A 216 -4.34 -14.63 -3.76
CA ALA A 216 -4.84 -14.16 -5.06
C ALA A 216 -3.89 -13.15 -5.75
N PRO A 217 -3.32 -12.13 -5.07
CA PRO A 217 -2.36 -11.23 -5.70
C PRO A 217 -1.07 -11.93 -6.19
N VAL A 218 -0.64 -13.01 -5.53
CA VAL A 218 0.53 -13.79 -5.94
C VAL A 218 0.28 -14.47 -7.30
N LEU A 219 -0.91 -15.06 -7.47
CA LEU A 219 -1.33 -15.68 -8.73
C LEU A 219 -1.30 -14.68 -9.89
N LEU A 220 -1.82 -13.47 -9.68
CA LEU A 220 -1.81 -12.43 -10.69
C LEU A 220 -0.38 -12.01 -11.06
N ASN A 221 0.47 -11.76 -10.07
CA ASN A 221 1.84 -11.33 -10.32
C ASN A 221 2.64 -12.39 -11.09
N LEU A 222 2.61 -13.65 -10.63
CA LEU A 222 3.31 -14.75 -11.29
C LEU A 222 2.73 -15.06 -12.67
N GLY A 223 1.41 -14.99 -12.82
CA GLY A 223 0.76 -15.17 -14.11
C GLY A 223 1.12 -14.09 -15.12
N MET A 224 1.22 -12.83 -14.69
CA MET A 224 1.68 -11.73 -15.54
C MET A 224 3.15 -11.89 -15.94
N ILE A 225 4.00 -12.37 -15.03
CA ILE A 225 5.40 -12.72 -15.36
C ILE A 225 5.44 -13.83 -16.42
N ALA A 226 4.64 -14.88 -16.24
CA ALA A 226 4.56 -15.98 -17.20
C ALA A 226 4.01 -15.51 -18.57
N ALA A 227 3.00 -14.64 -18.59
CA ALA A 227 2.46 -14.05 -19.81
C ALA A 227 3.49 -13.16 -20.52
N ALA A 228 4.24 -12.34 -19.77
CA ALA A 228 5.31 -11.50 -20.32
C ALA A 228 6.44 -12.35 -20.91
N ALA A 229 6.88 -13.40 -20.20
CA ALA A 229 7.89 -14.33 -20.69
C ALA A 229 7.41 -15.11 -21.92
N GLY A 230 6.18 -15.62 -21.90
CA GLY A 230 5.57 -16.30 -23.04
C GLY A 230 5.44 -15.39 -24.26
N ALA A 231 5.00 -14.14 -24.06
CA ALA A 231 4.92 -13.15 -25.13
C ALA A 231 6.29 -12.79 -25.71
N ALA A 232 7.32 -12.69 -24.87
CA ALA A 232 8.69 -12.44 -25.31
C ALA A 232 9.24 -13.56 -26.21
N LEU A 233 8.83 -14.82 -25.96
CA LEU A 233 9.20 -15.97 -26.77
C LEU A 233 8.34 -16.12 -28.04
N ALA A 234 7.06 -15.73 -27.97
CA ALA A 234 6.11 -15.93 -29.06
C ALA A 234 6.20 -14.87 -30.17
N THR A 235 6.60 -13.65 -29.85
CA THR A 235 6.63 -12.53 -30.82
C THR A 235 7.75 -11.54 -30.55
N GLY A 236 8.27 -10.94 -31.64
CA GLY A 236 9.20 -9.82 -31.60
C GLY A 236 8.55 -8.45 -31.39
N ASP A 237 7.24 -8.34 -31.66
CA ASP A 237 6.53 -7.05 -31.64
C ASP A 237 6.14 -6.61 -30.22
N GLY A 238 6.60 -5.42 -29.82
CA GLY A 238 6.34 -4.85 -28.50
C GLY A 238 4.86 -4.58 -28.24
N ARG A 239 4.09 -4.14 -29.25
CA ARG A 239 2.65 -3.87 -29.09
C ARG A 239 1.87 -5.14 -28.82
N THR A 240 2.17 -6.21 -29.55
CA THR A 240 1.59 -7.53 -29.31
C THR A 240 1.98 -8.06 -27.93
N ARG A 241 3.24 -7.89 -27.49
CA ARG A 241 3.68 -8.30 -26.15
C ARG A 241 2.87 -7.62 -25.04
N VAL A 242 2.71 -6.30 -25.09
CA VAL A 242 1.96 -5.58 -24.04
C VAL A 242 0.48 -5.93 -24.07
N ALA A 243 -0.09 -6.16 -25.26
CA ALA A 243 -1.48 -6.62 -25.40
C ALA A 243 -1.68 -8.01 -24.77
N VAL A 244 -0.77 -8.96 -24.98
CA VAL A 244 -0.83 -10.29 -24.35
C VAL A 244 -0.79 -10.17 -22.82
N VAL A 245 0.09 -9.32 -22.28
CA VAL A 245 0.13 -9.08 -20.83
C VAL A 245 -1.17 -8.44 -20.34
N ALA A 246 -1.75 -7.48 -21.07
CA ALA A 246 -3.02 -6.85 -20.72
C ALA A 246 -4.20 -7.85 -20.72
N VAL A 247 -4.32 -8.69 -21.76
CA VAL A 247 -5.34 -9.75 -21.81
C VAL A 247 -5.16 -10.75 -20.67
N SER A 248 -3.91 -11.08 -20.31
CA SER A 248 -3.62 -11.99 -19.20
C SER A 248 -4.19 -11.48 -17.87
N VAL A 249 -4.31 -10.17 -17.65
CA VAL A 249 -4.88 -9.60 -16.42
C VAL A 249 -6.33 -10.04 -16.24
N VAL A 250 -7.15 -10.04 -17.30
CA VAL A 250 -8.55 -10.47 -17.25
C VAL A 250 -8.64 -11.98 -17.01
N VAL A 251 -7.86 -12.76 -17.76
CA VAL A 251 -7.79 -14.23 -17.61
C VAL A 251 -7.39 -14.61 -16.17
N LEU A 252 -6.35 -13.97 -15.64
CA LEU A 252 -5.88 -14.18 -14.27
C LEU A 252 -6.91 -13.72 -13.24
N GLY A 253 -7.69 -12.68 -13.52
CA GLY A 253 -8.83 -12.29 -12.69
C GLY A 253 -9.90 -13.35 -12.58
N VAL A 254 -10.20 -14.05 -13.69
CA VAL A 254 -11.11 -15.20 -13.67
C VAL A 254 -10.51 -16.33 -12.83
N LEU A 255 -9.23 -16.63 -13.03
CA LEU A 255 -8.53 -17.67 -12.26
C LEU A 255 -8.48 -17.35 -10.76
N GLN A 256 -8.23 -16.08 -10.38
CA GLN A 256 -8.29 -15.61 -9.00
C GLN A 256 -9.68 -15.85 -8.39
N LEU A 257 -10.74 -15.45 -9.10
CA LEU A 257 -12.11 -15.61 -8.62
C LEU A 257 -12.45 -17.10 -8.41
N LEU A 258 -12.07 -17.96 -9.35
CA LEU A 258 -12.26 -19.41 -9.26
C LEU A 258 -11.46 -20.03 -8.13
N MET A 259 -10.19 -19.63 -7.95
CA MET A 259 -9.32 -20.09 -6.87
C MET A 259 -9.90 -19.74 -5.50
N VAL A 260 -10.31 -18.47 -5.30
CA VAL A 260 -10.91 -18.03 -4.04
C VAL A 260 -12.25 -18.71 -3.81
N ARG A 261 -13.11 -18.80 -4.82
CA ARG A 261 -14.39 -19.53 -4.72
C ARG A 261 -14.20 -20.97 -4.27
N ARG A 262 -13.24 -21.69 -4.85
CA ARG A 262 -12.92 -23.07 -4.44
C ARG A 262 -12.38 -23.12 -3.01
N GLY A 263 -11.47 -22.21 -2.66
CA GLY A 263 -10.84 -22.17 -1.33
C GLY A 263 -11.79 -21.80 -0.18
N VAL A 264 -12.78 -20.93 -0.42
CA VAL A 264 -13.80 -20.54 0.55
C VAL A 264 -14.81 -21.69 0.81
N GLY A 265 -14.85 -22.69 -0.07
CA GLY A 265 -15.78 -23.81 0.00
C GLY A 265 -17.19 -23.42 -0.49
N PRO A 266 -18.16 -24.35 -0.44
CA PRO A 266 -19.52 -24.06 -0.89
C PRO A 266 -20.09 -22.88 -0.10
N VAL A 267 -20.34 -21.78 -0.81
CA VAL A 267 -21.35 -20.81 -0.40
C VAL A 267 -22.64 -21.42 -0.90
N ARG A 268 -23.50 -21.98 -0.03
CA ARG A 268 -24.80 -22.54 -0.43
C ARG A 268 -25.49 -21.48 -1.31
N PRO A 269 -25.49 -21.64 -2.64
CA PRO A 269 -26.14 -20.67 -3.51
C PRO A 269 -27.61 -20.99 -3.34
N GLN A 270 -28.33 -20.19 -2.55
CA GLN A 270 -29.78 -20.30 -2.60
C GLN A 270 -30.20 -19.70 -3.95
N PRO A 271 -30.95 -20.45 -4.78
CA PRO A 271 -31.44 -19.94 -6.05
C PRO A 271 -32.14 -18.61 -5.80
N ALA A 272 -32.09 -17.70 -6.79
CA ALA A 272 -32.91 -16.49 -6.72
C ALA A 272 -34.33 -16.95 -6.37
N PRO A 273 -34.90 -16.59 -5.20
CA PRO A 273 -36.31 -16.84 -5.00
C PRO A 273 -37.00 -16.11 -6.15
N GLY A 274 -37.84 -16.83 -6.91
CA GLY A 274 -38.87 -16.17 -7.70
C GLY A 274 -39.49 -15.15 -6.76
N THR A 275 -39.40 -13.87 -7.14
CA THR A 275 -39.88 -12.69 -6.41
C THR A 275 -40.21 -12.99 -4.94
N PRO A 276 -39.30 -12.80 -3.97
CA PRO A 276 -39.70 -12.87 -2.57
C PRO A 276 -40.96 -12.02 -2.42
N PRO A 277 -42.03 -12.51 -1.74
CA PRO A 277 -43.25 -11.72 -1.56
C PRO A 277 -42.82 -10.34 -1.06
N ALA A 278 -43.39 -9.28 -1.63
CA ALA A 278 -42.85 -7.91 -1.58
C ALA A 278 -42.47 -7.39 -0.16
N GLY A 279 -42.93 -8.05 0.91
CA GLY A 279 -42.52 -7.80 2.29
C GLY A 279 -41.18 -8.40 2.76
N GLU A 280 -40.66 -9.50 2.19
CA GLU A 280 -39.39 -10.14 2.63
C GLU A 280 -38.15 -9.62 1.88
N ALA A 281 -38.28 -9.18 0.62
CA ALA A 281 -37.19 -8.48 -0.06
C ALA A 281 -36.85 -7.14 0.64
N ALA A 282 -37.85 -6.52 1.24
CA ALA A 282 -37.71 -5.31 2.06
C ALA A 282 -37.01 -5.57 3.41
N SER A 283 -36.94 -6.82 3.88
CA SER A 283 -36.35 -7.19 5.18
C SER A 283 -34.84 -7.47 5.12
N LEU A 284 -34.27 -7.64 3.92
CA LEU A 284 -32.81 -7.64 3.72
C LEU A 284 -32.34 -6.18 3.67
N PRO A 285 -31.63 -5.65 4.68
CA PRO A 285 -31.32 -4.22 4.73
C PRO A 285 -30.05 -3.93 3.92
N LEU A 286 -30.12 -4.21 2.62
CA LEU A 286 -29.14 -3.79 1.62
C LEU A 286 -29.02 -2.25 1.64
N ALA A 287 -30.11 -1.54 1.96
CA ALA A 287 -30.10 -0.10 2.20
C ALA A 287 -29.15 0.31 3.33
N ALA A 288 -29.02 -0.48 4.40
CA ALA A 288 -28.06 -0.20 5.46
C ALA A 288 -26.61 -0.41 4.98
N THR A 289 -26.36 -1.47 4.20
CA THR A 289 -25.06 -1.71 3.57
C THR A 289 -24.70 -0.57 2.61
N ARG A 290 -25.63 -0.12 1.75
CA ARG A 290 -25.46 1.03 0.85
C ARG A 290 -25.13 2.31 1.61
N ARG A 291 -25.92 2.65 2.64
CA ARG A 291 -25.68 3.85 3.47
C ARG A 291 -24.32 3.83 4.16
N ALA A 292 -23.85 2.65 4.58
CA ALA A 292 -22.53 2.48 5.18
C ALA A 292 -21.38 2.58 4.15
N MET A 293 -21.61 2.19 2.90
CA MET A 293 -20.59 2.22 1.85
C MET A 293 -20.24 3.64 1.40
N VAL A 294 -21.24 4.52 1.21
CA VAL A 294 -21.03 5.88 0.67
C VAL A 294 -19.95 6.68 1.40
N PRO A 295 -20.00 6.87 2.74
CA PRO A 295 -18.96 7.63 3.44
C PRO A 295 -17.58 6.95 3.39
N MET A 296 -17.54 5.61 3.23
CA MET A 296 -16.29 4.86 3.17
C MET A 296 -15.64 4.90 1.78
N ILE A 297 -16.45 4.89 0.71
CA ILE A 297 -15.99 5.15 -0.66
C ILE A 297 -15.42 6.57 -0.73
N LEU A 298 -16.10 7.56 -0.16
CA LEU A 298 -15.60 8.93 -0.11
C LEU A 298 -14.29 9.02 0.68
N GLY A 299 -14.21 8.38 1.86
CA GLY A 299 -13.01 8.40 2.69
C GLY A 299 -11.80 7.71 2.07
N LEU A 300 -11.98 6.52 1.49
CA LEU A 300 -10.92 5.79 0.79
C LEU A 300 -10.61 6.40 -0.58
N GLY A 301 -11.60 7.01 -1.22
CA GLY A 301 -11.49 7.61 -2.54
C GLY A 301 -10.55 8.78 -2.59
N VAL A 302 -10.44 9.58 -1.52
CA VAL A 302 -9.46 10.69 -1.45
C VAL A 302 -8.06 10.20 -1.81
N PHE A 303 -7.57 9.13 -1.17
CA PHE A 303 -6.23 8.61 -1.44
C PHE A 303 -6.10 7.94 -2.81
N GLN A 304 -7.12 7.19 -3.24
CA GLN A 304 -7.02 6.46 -4.51
C GLN A 304 -7.19 7.36 -5.73
N VAL A 305 -8.02 8.39 -5.62
CA VAL A 305 -8.16 9.45 -6.62
C VAL A 305 -6.84 10.19 -6.77
N ASN A 306 -6.13 10.49 -5.67
CA ASN A 306 -4.81 11.11 -5.76
C ASN A 306 -3.84 10.31 -6.64
N THR A 307 -3.68 9.02 -6.38
CA THR A 307 -2.78 8.17 -7.18
C THR A 307 -3.22 8.05 -8.64
N LEU A 308 -4.53 8.00 -8.90
CA LEU A 308 -5.04 8.00 -10.28
C LEU A 308 -4.70 9.32 -10.97
N LEU A 309 -4.96 10.45 -10.31
CA LEU A 309 -4.65 11.78 -10.84
C LEU A 309 -3.15 11.94 -11.11
N ASP A 310 -2.29 11.49 -10.20
CA ASP A 310 -0.83 11.53 -10.40
C ASP A 310 -0.43 10.82 -11.70
N GLY A 311 -0.95 9.62 -11.94
CA GLY A 311 -0.61 8.87 -13.14
C GLY A 311 -1.26 9.42 -14.41
N LEU A 312 -2.48 9.98 -14.34
CA LEU A 312 -3.10 10.67 -15.48
C LEU A 312 -2.39 11.97 -15.83
N ILE A 313 -1.96 12.75 -14.83
CA ILE A 313 -1.15 13.96 -15.02
C ILE A 313 0.20 13.58 -15.62
N ALA A 314 0.86 12.58 -15.07
CA ALA A 314 2.14 12.07 -15.59
C ALA A 314 2.01 11.60 -17.04
N PHE A 315 0.93 10.91 -17.38
CA PHE A 315 0.68 10.42 -18.73
C PHE A 315 0.35 11.56 -19.69
N THR A 316 -0.51 12.50 -19.31
CA THR A 316 -0.91 13.63 -20.17
C THR A 316 0.22 14.64 -20.41
N LEU A 317 1.05 14.90 -19.40
CA LEU A 317 2.19 15.82 -19.47
C LEU A 317 3.49 15.15 -19.92
N SER A 318 3.43 13.87 -20.30
CA SER A 318 4.56 13.18 -20.92
C SER A 318 4.52 13.37 -22.43
N ALA A 319 5.69 13.65 -23.02
CA ALA A 319 5.83 13.84 -24.47
C ALA A 319 5.30 12.63 -25.27
N PRO A 320 4.75 12.85 -26.48
CA PRO A 320 4.50 11.79 -27.44
C PRO A 320 5.82 11.10 -27.82
N ALA A 321 5.78 9.79 -28.07
CA ALA A 321 6.98 9.03 -28.42
C ALA A 321 7.50 9.33 -29.84
N ASP A 322 6.57 9.67 -30.73
CA ASP A 322 6.75 10.00 -32.14
C ASP A 322 7.14 11.48 -32.37
N ALA A 323 6.92 12.35 -31.39
CA ALA A 323 7.23 13.78 -31.47
C ALA A 323 7.77 14.30 -30.13
N PRO A 324 9.04 14.00 -29.78
CA PRO A 324 9.63 14.35 -28.49
C PRO A 324 9.77 15.87 -28.27
N ASP A 325 9.91 16.65 -29.34
CA ASP A 325 10.00 18.12 -29.31
C ASP A 325 8.63 18.81 -29.47
N ALA A 326 7.53 18.04 -29.42
CA ALA A 326 6.20 18.60 -29.47
C ALA A 326 5.97 19.58 -28.31
N VAL A 327 5.12 20.57 -28.56
CA VAL A 327 4.73 21.56 -27.56
C VAL A 327 3.38 21.15 -26.97
N PHE A 328 3.30 21.12 -25.65
CA PHE A 328 2.05 20.96 -24.94
C PHE A 328 1.20 22.22 -25.13
N ARG A 329 -0.02 22.04 -25.63
CA ARG A 329 -0.99 23.11 -25.88
C ARG A 329 -2.28 22.84 -25.11
N LEU A 330 -2.64 23.75 -24.21
CA LEU A 330 -3.93 23.67 -23.49
C LEU A 330 -4.44 25.08 -23.19
N LEU A 331 -5.66 25.40 -23.61
CA LEU A 331 -6.32 26.69 -23.32
C LEU A 331 -5.46 27.93 -23.67
N GLY A 332 -4.72 27.88 -24.78
CA GLY A 332 -3.82 28.96 -25.21
C GLY A 332 -2.46 29.01 -24.49
N PHE A 333 -2.23 28.13 -23.50
CA PHE A 333 -0.92 27.92 -22.90
C PHE A 333 -0.09 26.98 -23.79
N GLU A 334 1.10 27.44 -24.18
CA GLU A 334 2.07 26.67 -24.96
C GLU A 334 3.38 26.51 -24.17
N ALA A 335 3.81 25.27 -23.95
CA ALA A 335 5.08 24.98 -23.29
C ALA A 335 5.65 23.63 -23.73
N ALA A 336 6.95 23.41 -23.57
CA ALA A 336 7.55 22.10 -23.79
C ALA A 336 6.97 21.07 -22.80
N TYR A 337 6.84 19.81 -23.23
CA TYR A 337 6.40 18.75 -22.33
C TYR A 337 7.39 18.60 -21.15
N PRO A 338 6.91 18.69 -19.90
CA PRO A 338 7.80 18.64 -18.74
C PRO A 338 8.29 17.23 -18.41
N ILE A 339 7.62 16.20 -18.93
CA ILE A 339 7.95 14.79 -18.67
C ILE A 339 8.33 14.13 -19.99
N ARG A 340 9.42 13.37 -20.00
CA ARG A 340 9.82 12.57 -21.15
C ARG A 340 8.97 11.29 -21.27
N THR A 341 8.99 10.64 -22.42
CA THR A 341 8.46 9.27 -22.57
C THR A 341 9.14 8.35 -21.54
N GLY A 342 8.39 7.44 -20.90
CA GLY A 342 8.88 6.62 -19.79
C GLY A 342 8.69 7.26 -18.41
N GLY A 343 8.16 8.48 -18.36
CA GLY A 343 7.94 9.21 -17.11
C GLY A 343 6.94 8.55 -16.16
N VAL A 344 5.89 7.91 -16.70
CA VAL A 344 4.90 7.18 -15.87
C VAL A 344 5.55 5.92 -15.29
N THR A 345 6.31 5.20 -16.10
CA THR A 345 7.05 3.99 -15.71
C THR A 345 8.00 4.32 -14.58
N THR A 346 8.91 5.28 -14.79
CA THR A 346 9.91 5.66 -13.78
C THR A 346 9.26 6.20 -12.50
N LEU A 347 8.16 6.95 -12.60
CA LEU A 347 7.37 7.38 -11.44
C LEU A 347 6.76 6.20 -10.68
N THR A 348 6.13 5.26 -11.39
CA THR A 348 5.48 4.07 -10.82
C THR A 348 6.50 3.17 -10.12
N LEU A 349 7.65 2.92 -10.76
CA LEU A 349 8.72 2.10 -10.20
C LEU A 349 9.34 2.76 -8.95
N ALA A 350 9.56 4.08 -8.97
CA ALA A 350 10.00 4.81 -7.78
C ALA A 350 8.97 4.73 -6.63
N GLN A 351 7.67 4.81 -6.95
CA GLN A 351 6.61 4.66 -5.96
C GLN A 351 6.66 3.28 -5.27
N ARG A 352 6.98 2.21 -6.00
CA ARG A 352 7.10 0.86 -5.42
C ARG A 352 8.18 0.77 -4.36
N LEU A 353 9.32 1.39 -4.60
CA LEU A 353 10.48 1.31 -3.70
C LEU A 353 10.19 1.95 -2.34
N TYR A 354 9.60 3.15 -2.29
CA TYR A 354 9.31 3.80 -0.99
C TYR A 354 8.09 3.22 -0.26
N GLN A 355 7.12 2.66 -0.99
CA GLN A 355 5.94 2.02 -0.38
C GLN A 355 6.30 0.75 0.40
N PHE A 356 7.47 0.17 0.14
CA PHE A 356 7.90 -1.04 0.82
C PHE A 356 8.19 -0.78 2.32
N PRO A 357 9.14 0.10 2.72
CA PRO A 357 9.34 0.44 4.13
C PRO A 357 8.06 0.93 4.82
N LEU A 358 7.27 1.75 4.12
CA LEU A 358 6.01 2.27 4.64
C LEU A 358 5.00 1.15 4.95
N GLY A 359 4.85 0.19 4.03
CA GLY A 359 3.91 -0.91 4.17
C GLY A 359 4.31 -1.91 5.27
N VAL A 360 5.61 -2.15 5.45
CA VAL A 360 6.11 -3.07 6.47
C VAL A 360 6.08 -2.45 7.86
N PHE A 361 6.59 -1.23 8.02
CA PHE A 361 6.76 -0.64 9.34
C PHE A 361 5.61 0.30 9.72
N GLY A 362 5.20 1.20 8.83
CA GLY A 362 4.16 2.19 9.11
C GLY A 362 2.82 1.54 9.46
N ILE A 363 2.37 0.60 8.63
CA ILE A 363 1.11 -0.12 8.85
C ILE A 363 1.20 -1.04 10.08
N ALA A 364 2.33 -1.75 10.26
CA ALA A 364 2.50 -2.66 11.38
C ALA A 364 2.46 -1.92 12.73
N ILE A 365 3.23 -0.84 12.86
CA ILE A 365 3.24 0.00 14.07
C ILE A 365 1.84 0.54 14.35
N ALA A 366 1.18 1.12 13.34
CA ALA A 366 -0.17 1.66 13.50
C ALA A 366 -1.18 0.59 13.93
N THR A 367 -1.08 -0.63 13.40
CA THR A 367 -1.97 -1.74 13.73
C THR A 367 -1.75 -2.27 15.15
N VAL A 368 -0.50 -2.38 15.58
CA VAL A 368 -0.14 -2.85 16.94
C VAL A 368 -0.48 -1.81 18.01
N ILE A 369 -0.30 -0.53 17.70
CA ILE A 369 -0.53 0.57 18.65
C ILE A 369 -2.02 0.91 18.80
N PHE A 370 -2.82 0.75 17.75
CA PHE A 370 -4.23 1.16 17.76
C PHE A 370 -5.06 0.55 18.91
N PRO A 371 -5.05 -0.77 19.19
CA PRO A 371 -5.78 -1.34 20.32
C PRO A 371 -5.36 -0.76 21.67
N ARG A 372 -4.08 -0.40 21.82
CA ARG A 372 -3.55 0.23 23.04
C ARG A 372 -4.01 1.68 23.16
N LEU A 373 -4.06 2.43 22.06
CA LEU A 373 -4.60 3.79 22.03
C LEU A 373 -6.10 3.79 22.38
N ALA A 374 -6.89 2.89 21.79
CA ALA A 374 -8.31 2.77 22.06
C ALA A 374 -8.59 2.42 23.54
N ALA A 375 -7.84 1.46 24.11
CA ALA A 375 -7.96 1.13 25.53
C ALA A 375 -7.52 2.30 26.43
N ALA A 376 -6.47 3.02 26.07
CA ALA A 376 -5.97 4.15 26.83
C ALA A 376 -6.84 5.42 26.72
N ALA A 377 -7.67 5.54 25.66
CA ALA A 377 -8.61 6.64 25.49
C ALA A 377 -9.77 6.60 26.50
N ALA A 378 -10.17 5.40 26.94
CA ALA A 378 -11.16 5.20 27.99
C ALA A 378 -10.56 5.22 29.42
N GLY A 379 -9.22 5.24 29.53
CA GLY A 379 -8.51 5.18 30.80
C GLY A 379 -8.29 6.55 31.44
N PRO A 380 -8.16 6.64 32.77
CA PRO A 380 -7.92 7.90 33.46
C PRO A 380 -6.49 8.46 33.20
N GLY A 381 -6.37 9.78 33.26
CA GLY A 381 -5.09 10.49 33.27
C GLY A 381 -4.40 10.60 31.90
N ASP A 382 -3.08 10.51 31.91
CA ASP A 382 -2.18 10.72 30.75
C ASP A 382 -1.83 9.43 30.00
N ALA A 383 -2.58 8.35 30.24
CA ALA A 383 -2.33 7.03 29.64
C ALA A 383 -2.32 7.08 28.11
N PHE A 384 -3.30 7.76 27.50
CA PHE A 384 -3.36 7.94 26.05
C PHE A 384 -2.12 8.64 25.51
N ALA A 385 -1.73 9.75 26.14
CA ALA A 385 -0.59 10.56 25.73
C ALA A 385 0.74 9.79 25.86
N ARG A 386 0.89 8.92 26.86
CA ARG A 386 2.06 8.02 26.98
C ARG A 386 2.13 7.00 25.84
N VAL A 387 1.02 6.34 25.52
CA VAL A 387 0.97 5.36 24.41
C VAL A 387 1.25 6.06 23.09
N LEU A 388 0.65 7.22 22.86
CA LEU A 388 0.85 8.02 21.65
C LEU A 388 2.30 8.50 21.51
N ARG A 389 2.92 8.94 22.62
CA ARG A 389 4.35 9.31 22.66
C ARG A 389 5.26 8.16 22.27
N ARG A 390 5.03 6.96 22.83
CA ARG A 390 5.83 5.77 22.45
C ARG A 390 5.66 5.46 20.97
N GLY A 391 4.44 5.56 20.44
CA GLY A 391 4.19 5.41 19.01
C GLY A 391 4.90 6.44 18.16
N LEU A 392 4.93 7.71 18.58
CA LEU A 392 5.63 8.78 17.90
C LEU A 392 7.14 8.51 17.83
N LEU A 393 7.75 8.18 18.98
CA LEU A 393 9.17 7.88 19.08
C LEU A 393 9.52 6.67 18.21
N LEU A 394 8.75 5.57 18.27
CA LEU A 394 8.98 4.41 17.42
C LEU A 394 8.81 4.72 15.92
N SER A 395 7.82 5.54 15.57
CA SER A 395 7.57 5.92 14.18
C SER A 395 8.70 6.77 13.61
N LEU A 396 9.21 7.75 14.38
CA LEU A 396 10.36 8.57 13.97
C LEU A 396 11.68 7.79 14.02
N GLY A 397 11.84 6.93 15.04
CA GLY A 397 12.98 6.04 15.22
C GLY A 397 13.12 4.97 14.13
N ILE A 398 12.10 4.78 13.29
CA ILE A 398 12.19 3.92 12.11
C ILE A 398 12.11 4.76 10.84
N GLY A 399 11.22 5.75 10.80
CA GLY A 399 10.96 6.55 9.60
C GLY A 399 12.12 7.44 9.17
N LEU A 400 12.82 8.08 10.11
CA LEU A 400 13.98 8.92 9.79
C LEU A 400 15.17 8.11 9.24
N PRO A 401 15.64 7.03 9.89
CA PRO A 401 16.69 6.19 9.31
C PRO A 401 16.23 5.49 8.03
N ALA A 402 14.96 5.07 7.91
CA ALA A 402 14.47 4.55 6.62
C ALA A 402 14.51 5.60 5.51
N THR A 403 14.21 6.86 5.81
CA THR A 403 14.33 7.99 4.86
C THR A 403 15.78 8.14 4.39
N VAL A 404 16.73 8.27 5.32
CA VAL A 404 18.15 8.46 4.99
C VAL A 404 18.75 7.24 4.28
N GLY A 405 18.42 6.03 4.75
CA GLY A 405 18.89 4.79 4.13
C GLY A 405 18.41 4.67 2.69
N LEU A 406 17.12 4.91 2.43
CA LEU A 406 16.56 4.85 1.09
C LEU A 406 17.12 5.94 0.16
N LEU A 407 17.39 7.13 0.70
CA LEU A 407 18.06 8.21 -0.04
C LEU A 407 19.50 7.84 -0.42
N ALA A 408 20.23 7.19 0.48
CA ALA A 408 21.60 6.76 0.23
C ALA A 408 21.66 5.64 -0.82
N VAL A 409 20.79 4.63 -0.71
CA VAL A 409 20.83 3.46 -1.62
C VAL A 409 20.00 3.63 -2.90
N ARG A 410 19.39 4.79 -3.14
CA ARG A 410 18.39 4.99 -4.21
C ARG A 410 18.82 4.54 -5.60
N LEU A 411 20.06 4.86 -5.99
CA LEU A 411 20.61 4.50 -7.31
C LEU A 411 20.98 3.02 -7.39
N PRO A 412 21.84 2.46 -6.50
CA PRO A 412 22.15 1.04 -6.56
C PRO A 412 20.91 0.16 -6.40
N LEU A 413 19.90 0.60 -5.63
CA LEU A 413 18.62 -0.09 -5.54
C LEU A 413 17.85 -0.08 -6.86
N ALA A 414 17.75 1.08 -7.54
CA ALA A 414 17.06 1.16 -8.82
C ALA A 414 17.76 0.30 -9.90
N ARG A 415 19.10 0.37 -9.95
CA ARG A 415 19.91 -0.45 -10.87
C ARG A 415 19.74 -1.93 -10.58
N ALA A 416 19.86 -2.36 -9.32
CA ALA A 416 19.82 -3.77 -8.93
C ALA A 416 18.48 -4.43 -9.21
N VAL A 417 17.39 -3.66 -9.14
CA VAL A 417 16.03 -4.21 -9.29
C VAL A 417 15.55 -4.07 -10.73
N PHE A 418 15.86 -2.97 -11.41
CA PHE A 418 15.22 -2.62 -12.68
C PHE A 418 16.16 -2.58 -13.90
N GLU A 419 17.46 -2.34 -13.75
CA GLU A 419 18.40 -2.25 -14.88
C GLU A 419 18.68 -3.63 -15.47
N ARG A 420 17.97 -3.95 -16.55
CA ARG A 420 18.04 -5.23 -17.27
C ARG A 420 17.29 -5.13 -18.59
N GLY A 421 17.76 -5.85 -19.60
CA GLY A 421 17.09 -5.89 -20.92
C GLY A 421 16.96 -4.49 -21.53
N SER A 422 15.74 -4.09 -21.87
CA SER A 422 15.42 -2.78 -22.46
C SER A 422 15.37 -1.62 -21.46
N PHE A 423 15.52 -1.89 -20.15
CA PHE A 423 15.55 -0.85 -19.11
C PHE A 423 17.00 -0.54 -18.75
N ASP A 424 17.45 0.65 -19.12
CA ASP A 424 18.86 1.02 -19.08
C ASP A 424 19.26 1.79 -17.80
N ALA A 425 20.54 2.18 -17.74
CA ALA A 425 21.08 2.95 -16.61
C ALA A 425 20.48 4.36 -16.52
N ALA A 426 20.05 4.96 -17.64
CA ALA A 426 19.42 6.28 -17.64
C ALA A 426 18.01 6.22 -17.03
N ASP A 427 17.27 5.16 -17.33
CA ASP A 427 15.97 4.85 -16.72
C ASP A 427 16.11 4.60 -15.21
N ALA A 428 17.11 3.83 -14.81
CA ALA A 428 17.42 3.59 -13.40
C ALA A 428 17.81 4.88 -12.66
N ALA A 429 18.60 5.75 -13.29
CA ALA A 429 18.93 7.07 -12.75
C ALA A 429 17.69 7.99 -12.64
N ALA A 430 16.74 7.89 -13.59
CA ALA A 430 15.47 8.61 -13.50
C ALA A 430 14.62 8.13 -12.31
N VAL A 431 14.48 6.82 -12.12
CA VAL A 431 13.84 6.24 -10.91
C VAL A 431 14.51 6.75 -9.64
N ALA A 432 15.84 6.74 -9.59
CA ALA A 432 16.60 7.20 -8.43
C ALA A 432 16.39 8.69 -8.12
N ARG A 433 16.28 9.56 -9.13
CA ARG A 433 15.96 11.00 -8.94
C ARG A 433 14.55 11.21 -8.41
N ILE A 434 13.57 10.49 -8.95
CA ILE A 434 12.18 10.56 -8.48
C ILE A 434 12.07 10.02 -7.05
N LEU A 435 12.79 8.93 -6.74
CA LEU A 435 12.81 8.32 -5.42
C LEU A 435 13.32 9.29 -4.35
N THR A 436 14.20 10.24 -4.68
CA THR A 436 14.62 11.29 -3.73
C THR A 436 13.44 12.06 -3.16
N GLY A 437 12.48 12.45 -4.01
CA GLY A 437 11.26 13.13 -3.58
C GLY A 437 10.43 12.24 -2.65
N TYR A 438 10.07 11.03 -3.08
CA TYR A 438 9.24 10.12 -2.28
C TYR A 438 9.89 9.70 -0.95
N ALA A 439 11.20 9.38 -0.97
CA ALA A 439 11.93 8.93 0.19
C ALA A 439 11.94 10.00 1.30
N SER A 440 12.02 11.29 0.94
CA SER A 440 12.06 12.41 1.90
C SER A 440 10.84 12.48 2.84
N ALA A 441 9.71 11.88 2.45
CA ALA A 441 8.47 11.89 3.23
C ALA A 441 8.13 10.55 3.90
N VAL A 442 9.03 9.56 3.91
CA VAL A 442 8.77 8.25 4.54
C VAL A 442 8.41 8.42 6.02
N TRP A 443 9.15 9.25 6.77
CA TRP A 443 8.83 9.57 8.16
C TRP A 443 7.44 10.21 8.32
N ALA A 444 7.06 11.12 7.42
CA ALA A 444 5.77 11.81 7.46
C ALA A 444 4.63 10.82 7.23
N TYR A 445 4.76 9.92 6.27
CA TYR A 445 3.77 8.86 6.03
C TYR A 445 3.59 7.93 7.24
N MET A 446 4.66 7.58 7.94
CA MET A 446 4.56 6.80 9.19
C MET A 446 3.77 7.56 10.25
N LEU A 447 4.00 8.87 10.38
CA LEU A 447 3.24 9.71 11.31
C LEU A 447 1.77 9.85 10.92
N ILE A 448 1.43 10.01 9.64
CA ILE A 448 0.03 10.07 9.19
C ILE A 448 -0.74 8.84 9.66
N HIS A 449 -0.15 7.65 9.53
CA HIS A 449 -0.79 6.41 9.98
C HIS A 449 -1.01 6.40 11.50
N LEU A 450 0.00 6.80 12.28
CA LEU A 450 -0.13 6.92 13.74
C LEU A 450 -1.19 7.95 14.15
N TRP A 451 -1.14 9.16 13.59
CA TRP A 451 -2.07 10.24 13.90
C TRP A 451 -3.50 9.86 13.58
N THR A 452 -3.73 9.28 12.40
CA THR A 452 -5.07 8.85 11.99
C THR A 452 -5.63 7.82 12.98
N ARG A 453 -4.82 6.86 13.46
CA ARG A 453 -5.23 5.90 14.50
C ARG A 453 -5.50 6.56 15.85
N ALA A 454 -4.76 7.61 16.21
CA ALA A 454 -4.99 8.36 17.43
C ALA A 454 -6.34 9.11 17.39
N PHE A 455 -6.70 9.71 16.26
CA PHE A 455 -8.00 10.34 16.07
C PHE A 455 -9.14 9.32 16.08
N TYR A 456 -8.96 8.15 15.45
CA TYR A 456 -9.97 7.09 15.50
C TYR A 456 -10.18 6.52 16.89
N ALA A 457 -9.12 6.42 17.70
CA ALA A 457 -9.22 5.99 19.09
C ALA A 457 -9.97 7.02 19.97
N GLN A 458 -10.18 8.24 19.49
CA GLN A 458 -10.90 9.33 20.13
C GLN A 458 -12.27 9.58 19.46
N ASP A 459 -12.78 8.60 18.70
CA ASP A 459 -14.04 8.68 17.94
C ASP A 459 -14.16 9.86 16.96
N ASP A 460 -13.02 10.43 16.52
CA ASP A 460 -12.97 11.54 15.56
C ASP A 460 -12.42 11.10 14.20
N ALA A 461 -13.29 10.51 13.37
CA ALA A 461 -12.93 10.16 12.00
C ALA A 461 -12.96 11.35 11.03
N ARG A 462 -13.61 12.45 11.40
CA ARG A 462 -13.87 13.60 10.51
C ARG A 462 -12.64 14.48 10.34
N THR A 463 -11.87 14.68 11.41
CA THR A 463 -10.68 15.53 11.36
C THR A 463 -9.61 14.97 10.40
N PRO A 464 -9.20 13.69 10.50
CA PRO A 464 -8.26 13.11 9.53
C PRO A 464 -8.74 13.19 8.09
N LEU A 465 -10.04 12.97 7.85
CA LEU A 465 -10.63 13.02 6.53
C LEU A 465 -10.55 14.42 5.91
N ARG A 466 -10.93 15.47 6.66
CA ARG A 466 -10.86 16.86 6.19
C ARG A 466 -9.44 17.27 5.84
N VAL A 467 -8.47 16.92 6.70
CA VAL A 467 -7.06 17.22 6.43
C VAL A 467 -6.56 16.43 5.21
N ALA A 468 -6.96 15.18 5.03
CA ALA A 468 -6.61 14.40 3.84
C ALA A 468 -7.16 15.00 2.55
N VAL A 469 -8.41 15.49 2.55
CA VAL A 469 -8.98 16.19 1.38
C VAL A 469 -8.17 17.43 1.02
N VAL A 470 -7.83 18.26 2.02
CA VAL A 470 -6.98 19.44 1.81
C VAL A 470 -5.60 19.04 1.29
N ALA A 471 -5.02 17.95 1.81
CA ALA A 471 -3.74 17.43 1.35
C ALA A 471 -3.80 16.98 -0.12
N VAL A 472 -4.89 16.35 -0.57
CA VAL A 472 -5.07 15.97 -2.00
C VAL A 472 -5.18 17.20 -2.89
N VAL A 473 -5.94 18.23 -2.47
CA VAL A 473 -6.03 19.49 -3.23
C VAL A 473 -4.66 20.17 -3.31
N LEU A 474 -3.95 20.23 -2.19
CA LEU A 474 -2.58 20.76 -2.14
C LEU A 474 -1.63 19.94 -3.04
N ASN A 475 -1.75 18.61 -3.02
CA ASN A 475 -0.93 17.74 -3.85
C ASN A 475 -1.19 17.98 -5.33
N LEU A 476 -2.46 18.07 -5.74
CA LEU A 476 -2.84 18.38 -7.11
C LEU A 476 -2.29 19.74 -7.55
N ALA A 477 -2.43 20.78 -6.73
CA ALA A 477 -1.88 22.10 -7.02
C ALA A 477 -0.35 22.03 -7.18
N LEU A 478 0.34 21.37 -6.25
CA LEU A 478 1.79 21.21 -6.30
C LEU A 478 2.26 20.35 -7.47
N ASN A 479 1.52 19.31 -7.86
CA ASN A 479 1.81 18.50 -9.04
C ASN A 479 1.79 19.37 -10.29
N LEU A 480 0.73 20.17 -10.47
CA LEU A 480 0.57 21.04 -11.63
C LEU A 480 1.58 22.20 -11.68
N THR A 481 2.19 22.58 -10.54
CA THR A 481 3.24 23.61 -10.51
C THR A 481 4.66 23.05 -10.58
N LEU A 482 4.96 21.99 -9.83
CA LEU A 482 6.32 21.44 -9.70
C LEU A 482 6.71 20.53 -10.86
N VAL A 483 5.74 20.02 -11.62
CA VAL A 483 6.02 19.22 -12.81
C VAL A 483 6.81 20.01 -13.85
N TRP A 484 6.56 21.31 -14.02
CA TRP A 484 7.26 22.14 -15.01
C TRP A 484 8.78 22.25 -14.79
N PRO A 485 9.27 22.64 -13.60
CA PRO A 485 10.71 22.75 -13.37
C PRO A 485 11.41 21.41 -13.10
N LEU A 486 10.72 20.41 -12.56
CA LEU A 486 11.34 19.18 -12.05
C LEU A 486 10.90 17.91 -12.78
N GLY A 487 10.05 18.02 -13.79
CA GLY A 487 9.48 16.90 -14.53
C GLY A 487 8.79 15.88 -13.61
N ALA A 488 9.02 14.60 -13.87
CA ALA A 488 8.44 13.52 -13.08
C ALA A 488 8.87 13.54 -11.59
N ALA A 489 10.07 14.03 -11.28
CA ALA A 489 10.52 14.17 -9.90
C ALA A 489 9.73 15.25 -9.15
N GLY A 490 9.23 16.27 -9.85
CA GLY A 490 8.36 17.31 -9.27
C GLY A 490 7.10 16.75 -8.63
N MET A 491 6.48 15.74 -9.25
CA MET A 491 5.31 15.06 -8.69
C MET A 491 5.62 14.28 -7.42
N ALA A 492 6.81 13.66 -7.34
CA ALA A 492 7.26 13.01 -6.11
C ALA A 492 7.47 14.01 -4.98
N TRP A 493 8.03 15.19 -5.27
CA TRP A 493 8.17 16.29 -4.31
C TRP A 493 6.84 16.89 -3.88
N ALA A 494 5.90 17.08 -4.80
CA ALA A 494 4.54 17.50 -4.50
C ALA A 494 3.84 16.53 -3.54
N THR A 495 4.03 15.23 -3.76
CA THR A 495 3.52 14.17 -2.90
C THR A 495 4.16 14.22 -1.51
N ALA A 496 5.48 14.40 -1.46
CA ALA A 496 6.23 14.51 -0.22
C ALA A 496 5.84 15.75 0.61
N ALA A 497 5.71 16.91 -0.04
CA ALA A 497 5.32 18.16 0.59
C ALA A 497 3.89 18.10 1.14
N SER A 498 2.95 17.56 0.36
CA SER A 498 1.56 17.37 0.82
C SER A 498 1.47 16.41 2.01
N ALA A 499 2.13 15.25 1.95
CA ALA A 499 2.17 14.29 3.05
C ALA A 499 2.81 14.90 4.31
N THR A 500 3.90 15.66 4.16
CA THR A 500 4.54 16.38 5.27
C THR A 500 3.60 17.40 5.88
N GLY A 501 2.92 18.21 5.05
CA GLY A 501 1.90 19.15 5.50
C GLY A 501 0.78 18.46 6.27
N GLN A 502 0.25 17.34 5.76
CA GLN A 502 -0.77 16.54 6.43
C GLN A 502 -0.29 16.02 7.80
N ALA A 503 0.92 15.47 7.87
CA ALA A 503 1.50 14.97 9.12
C ALA A 503 1.66 16.07 10.16
N LEU A 504 2.12 17.26 9.74
CA LEU A 504 2.32 18.42 10.62
C LEU A 504 1.00 19.01 11.10
N VAL A 505 0.00 19.17 10.23
CA VAL A 505 -1.32 19.68 10.59
C VAL A 505 -2.00 18.74 11.59
N LEU A 506 -2.00 17.43 11.33
CA LEU A 506 -2.57 16.46 12.26
C LEU A 506 -1.85 16.46 13.62
N GLY A 507 -0.52 16.49 13.61
CA GLY A 507 0.29 16.61 14.83
C GLY A 507 0.01 17.90 15.60
N TRP A 508 -0.17 19.01 14.90
CA TRP A 508 -0.52 20.30 15.50
C TRP A 508 -1.90 20.29 16.16
N ILE A 509 -2.91 19.68 15.51
CA ILE A 509 -4.25 19.51 16.09
C ILE A 509 -4.17 18.65 17.37
N LEU A 510 -3.46 17.53 17.32
CA LEU A 510 -3.27 16.66 18.50
C LEU A 510 -2.55 17.40 19.65
N ARG A 511 -1.57 18.26 19.32
CA ARG A 511 -0.91 19.12 20.30
C ARG A 511 -1.87 20.13 20.92
N ARG A 512 -2.70 20.81 20.11
CA ARG A 512 -3.71 21.77 20.60
C ARG A 512 -4.76 21.12 21.50
N ARG A 513 -5.15 19.88 21.21
CA ARG A 513 -6.06 19.08 22.06
C ARG A 513 -5.40 18.57 23.34
N ARG A 514 -4.15 18.95 23.63
CA ARG A 514 -3.34 18.49 24.77
C ARG A 514 -3.15 16.96 24.82
N LEU A 515 -3.44 16.24 23.74
CA LEU A 515 -3.23 14.79 23.64
C LEU A 515 -1.74 14.43 23.53
N LEU A 516 -0.91 15.42 23.20
CA LEU A 516 0.56 15.33 23.24
C LEU A 516 1.17 16.04 24.47
N ALA A 517 0.37 16.48 25.46
CA ALA A 517 0.89 17.21 26.62
C ALA A 517 1.88 16.39 27.46
N ALA A 518 1.76 15.05 27.45
CA ALA A 518 2.74 14.17 28.09
C ALA A 518 4.09 14.07 27.35
N LEU A 519 4.27 14.73 26.19
CA LEU A 519 5.60 14.94 25.60
C LEU A 519 6.47 15.83 26.50
N SER A 520 5.84 16.74 27.24
CA SER A 520 6.49 17.69 28.17
C SER A 520 6.76 17.09 29.54
N ALA A 521 6.04 16.04 29.93
CA ALA A 521 6.16 15.42 31.25
C ALA A 521 7.37 14.46 31.27
N GLU A 522 8.48 14.95 31.82
CA GLU A 522 9.78 14.26 31.91
C GLU A 522 9.83 13.07 32.89
N ARG A 523 8.70 12.45 33.27
CA ARG A 523 8.73 11.26 34.15
C ARG A 523 8.76 10.00 33.28
N PRO A 524 9.93 9.46 32.89
CA PRO A 524 10.00 8.12 32.34
C PRO A 524 9.50 7.12 33.40
N ALA A 525 8.83 6.06 32.94
CA ALA A 525 8.64 4.90 33.81
C ALA A 525 10.02 4.34 34.17
N LEU A 526 10.19 3.79 35.37
CA LEU A 526 11.43 3.11 35.80
C LEU A 526 11.89 2.12 34.72
N GLY A 527 13.06 2.38 34.12
CA GLY A 527 13.65 1.55 33.06
C GLY A 527 13.40 1.98 31.61
N GLU A 528 12.54 2.96 31.33
CA GLU A 528 12.35 3.49 29.97
C GLU A 528 13.30 4.66 29.66
N PRO A 529 13.96 4.67 28.48
CA PRO A 529 14.78 5.80 28.08
C PRO A 529 13.94 7.07 27.94
N SER A 530 14.50 8.22 28.36
CA SER A 530 13.79 9.49 28.25
C SER A 530 13.50 9.83 26.79
N PRO A 531 12.37 10.48 26.47
CA PRO A 531 12.02 10.86 25.10
C PRO A 531 13.12 11.67 24.40
N ARG A 532 13.80 12.54 25.16
CA ARG A 532 14.95 13.33 24.66
C ARG A 532 16.14 12.45 24.31
N ARG A 533 16.49 11.47 25.15
CA ARG A 533 17.58 10.51 24.85
C ARG A 533 17.24 9.64 23.64
N PHE A 534 15.99 9.20 23.51
CA PHE A 534 15.55 8.45 22.33
C PHE A 534 15.62 9.29 21.05
N ALA A 535 15.13 10.53 21.09
CA ALA A 535 15.19 11.45 19.96
C ALA A 535 16.64 11.78 19.57
N ALA A 536 17.50 12.07 20.56
CA ALA A 536 18.93 12.29 20.33
C ALA A 536 19.61 11.05 19.73
N GLY A 537 19.35 9.86 20.28
CA GLY A 537 19.89 8.59 19.77
C GLY A 537 19.40 8.26 18.36
N THR A 538 18.15 8.59 18.05
CA THR A 538 17.61 8.47 16.69
C THR A 538 18.34 9.42 15.74
N ALA A 539 18.52 10.68 16.12
CA ALA A 539 19.19 11.68 15.28
C ALA A 539 20.67 11.34 15.06
N THR A 540 21.41 11.03 16.12
CA THR A 540 22.84 10.65 16.03
C THR A 540 23.02 9.34 15.28
N GLY A 541 22.18 8.33 15.54
CA GLY A 541 22.23 7.06 14.82
C GLY A 541 21.91 7.22 13.34
N THR A 542 20.92 8.05 12.99
CA THR A 542 20.55 8.33 11.60
C THR A 542 21.67 9.07 10.87
N LEU A 543 22.32 10.03 11.53
CA LEU A 543 23.46 10.76 10.97
C LEU A 543 24.66 9.83 10.75
N ALA A 544 25.03 9.04 11.77
CA ALA A 544 26.14 8.09 11.69
C ALA A 544 25.91 7.06 10.57
N MET A 545 24.69 6.52 10.50
CA MET A 545 24.28 5.64 9.41
C MET A 545 24.43 6.33 8.05
N GLY A 546 23.89 7.55 7.89
CA GLY A 546 24.00 8.30 6.63
C GLY A 546 25.44 8.53 6.19
N LEU A 547 26.33 8.90 7.12
CA LEU A 547 27.76 9.09 6.85
C LEU A 547 28.45 7.78 6.45
N THR A 548 28.13 6.67 7.12
CA THR A 548 28.70 5.35 6.76
C THR A 548 28.24 4.90 5.38
N LEU A 549 26.95 5.07 5.06
CA LEU A 549 26.43 4.71 3.75
C LEU A 549 27.07 5.55 2.63
N ALA A 550 27.22 6.86 2.85
CA ALA A 550 27.89 7.75 1.91
C ALA A 550 29.38 7.37 1.72
N ALA A 551 30.08 6.97 2.78
CA ALA A 551 31.46 6.52 2.70
C ALA A 551 31.61 5.20 1.93
N ILE A 552 30.72 4.23 2.18
CA ILE A 552 30.72 2.95 1.43
C ILE A 552 30.41 3.19 -0.05
N ASP A 553 29.40 4.01 -0.34
CA ASP A 553 29.01 4.34 -1.72
C ASP A 553 30.17 4.98 -2.49
N ALA A 554 30.82 6.00 -1.89
CA ALA A 554 31.99 6.66 -2.46
C ALA A 554 33.18 5.72 -2.71
N ALA A 555 33.37 4.71 -1.86
CA ALA A 555 34.45 3.73 -2.00
C ALA A 555 34.13 2.60 -3.01
N SER A 556 32.84 2.33 -3.27
CA SER A 556 32.40 1.11 -3.94
C SER A 556 32.52 1.12 -5.47
N SER A 557 32.86 2.25 -6.10
CA SER A 557 32.88 2.42 -7.57
C SER A 557 31.64 1.80 -8.23
N ALA A 558 30.46 2.00 -7.64
CA ALA A 558 29.21 1.30 -7.96
C ALA A 558 28.82 1.32 -9.45
N GLU A 559 29.33 2.29 -10.20
CA GLU A 559 29.15 2.40 -11.65
C GLU A 559 29.76 1.24 -12.43
N THR A 560 30.82 0.62 -11.90
CA THR A 560 31.62 -0.44 -12.56
C THR A 560 31.21 -1.86 -12.15
N LEU A 561 30.32 -2.00 -11.16
CA LEU A 561 29.91 -3.31 -10.64
C LEU A 561 28.94 -4.01 -11.59
N ASN A 562 29.16 -5.31 -11.81
CA ASN A 562 28.16 -6.18 -12.44
C ASN A 562 26.95 -6.39 -11.51
N ALA A 563 25.88 -7.01 -12.00
CA ALA A 563 24.66 -7.23 -11.23
C ALA A 563 24.91 -7.90 -9.86
N THR A 564 25.79 -8.91 -9.82
CA THR A 564 26.16 -9.61 -8.58
C THR A 564 26.91 -8.71 -7.59
N GLY A 565 27.86 -7.90 -8.07
CA GLY A 565 28.60 -6.94 -7.27
C GLY A 565 27.71 -5.83 -6.72
N LEU A 566 26.76 -5.35 -7.53
CA LEU A 566 25.79 -4.35 -7.14
C LEU A 566 24.81 -4.88 -6.08
N LEU A 567 24.39 -6.14 -6.21
CA LEU A 567 23.60 -6.84 -5.20
C LEU A 567 24.37 -7.03 -3.88
N ALA A 568 25.64 -7.42 -3.95
CA ALA A 568 26.50 -7.55 -2.77
C ALA A 568 26.71 -6.18 -2.08
N LEU A 569 26.92 -5.11 -2.85
CA LEU A 569 27.00 -3.74 -2.36
C LEU A 569 25.70 -3.33 -1.66
N LEU A 570 24.54 -3.64 -2.23
CA LEU A 570 23.26 -3.34 -1.63
C LEU A 570 23.06 -4.06 -0.29
N VAL A 571 23.39 -5.35 -0.22
CA VAL A 571 23.38 -6.10 1.04
C VAL A 571 24.32 -5.47 2.06
N LEU A 572 25.54 -5.13 1.65
CA LEU A 572 26.54 -4.50 2.51
C LEU A 572 26.04 -3.16 3.08
N LEU A 573 25.54 -2.27 2.21
CA LEU A 573 24.97 -0.97 2.60
C LEU A 573 23.87 -1.15 3.64
N VAL A 574 23.00 -2.13 3.43
CA VAL A 574 21.84 -2.34 4.30
C VAL A 574 22.27 -2.91 5.65
N VAL A 575 23.13 -3.92 5.65
CA VAL A 575 23.66 -4.52 6.87
C VAL A 575 24.48 -3.49 7.67
N ALA A 576 25.35 -2.74 7.01
CA ALA A 576 26.12 -1.66 7.64
C ALA A 576 25.21 -0.59 8.22
N GLY A 577 24.18 -0.17 7.46
CA GLY A 577 23.23 0.83 7.91
C GLY A 577 22.46 0.40 9.17
N VAL A 578 21.94 -0.83 9.18
CA VAL A 578 21.26 -1.42 10.36
C VAL A 578 22.19 -1.52 11.55
N ALA A 579 23.40 -2.03 11.34
CA ALA A 579 24.37 -2.24 12.39
C ALA A 579 24.78 -0.92 13.03
N VAL A 580 25.11 0.11 12.24
CA VAL A 580 25.50 1.44 12.74
C VAL A 580 24.33 2.12 13.45
N TYR A 581 23.15 2.14 12.83
CA TYR A 581 21.97 2.74 13.47
C TYR A 581 21.64 2.05 14.80
N GLY A 582 21.56 0.72 14.79
CA GLY A 582 21.22 -0.08 15.97
C GLY A 582 22.24 0.05 17.09
N THR A 583 23.54 0.05 16.77
CA THR A 583 24.61 0.19 17.78
C THR A 583 24.62 1.57 18.40
N VAL A 584 24.51 2.65 17.61
CA VAL A 584 24.46 4.03 18.13
C VAL A 584 23.20 4.26 18.94
N LEU A 585 22.04 3.79 18.45
CA LEU A 585 20.79 3.88 19.20
C LEU A 585 20.91 3.16 20.54
N LEU A 586 21.37 1.90 20.55
CA LEU A 586 21.56 1.15 21.80
C LEU A 586 22.59 1.80 22.72
N ALA A 587 23.67 2.36 22.19
CA ALA A 587 24.69 3.05 22.98
C ALA A 587 24.14 4.29 23.68
N VAL A 588 23.31 5.08 23.00
CA VAL A 588 22.65 6.27 23.57
C VAL A 588 21.53 5.90 24.55
N LEU A 589 20.86 4.76 24.33
CA LEU A 589 19.79 4.26 25.18
C LEU A 589 20.28 3.48 26.41
N ARG A 590 21.56 3.05 26.46
CA ARG A 590 22.12 2.34 27.61
C ARG A 590 21.97 3.23 28.86
N PRO A 591 21.41 2.70 29.97
CA PRO A 591 21.43 3.43 31.23
C PRO A 591 22.91 3.65 31.60
N ALA A 592 23.26 4.89 31.96
CA ALA A 592 24.56 5.15 32.58
C ALA A 592 24.68 4.20 33.76
N ARG A 593 25.61 3.25 33.71
CA ARG A 593 25.91 2.40 34.86
C ARG A 593 26.19 3.37 35.99
N ALA A 594 25.44 3.26 37.08
CA ALA A 594 25.78 3.94 38.32
C ALA A 594 27.24 3.57 38.60
N ALA A 595 28.12 4.56 38.56
CA ALA A 595 29.45 4.40 39.13
C ALA A 595 29.19 4.13 40.62
N VAL A 596 29.41 2.87 41.02
CA VAL A 596 29.42 2.44 42.41
C VAL A 596 30.68 2.98 43.06
#